data_AF-A0A952LE27-F1
#
_entry.id   AF-A0A952LE27-F1
#
_cell.length_a   1.000
_cell.length_b   1.000
_cell.length_c   1.000
_cell.angle_alpha   90.00
_cell.angle_beta   90.00
_cell.angle_gamma   90.00
#
_symmetry.space_group_name_H-M   'P 1'
#
loop_
_entity.id
_entity.type
_entity.pdbx_description
1 polymer ?
#
loop_
_entity_poly.entity_id
_entity_poly.type
_entity_poly.pdbx_seq_one_letter_code
_entity_poly.pdbx_strand_id
1 'polypeptide(L)' 'MNDDRDNRVSQQENVEQVRQLADRAGISNGLALALIEKYGDDAETLDREAAKLKRERETDDG' A
#
# COMPACT_ATOMS: atom_id res chain seq x y z
N MET A 1 -19.50 22.54 -11.76
CA MET A 1 -18.03 22.52 -11.87
C MET A 1 -17.46 22.42 -10.47
N ASN A 2 -17.19 21.22 -9.96
CA ASN A 2 -16.24 20.93 -8.85
C ASN A 2 -16.25 19.42 -8.53
N ASP A 3 -16.06 18.55 -9.53
CA ASP A 3 -15.80 17.11 -9.30
C ASP A 3 -14.35 16.71 -9.67
N ASP A 4 -13.61 17.59 -10.36
CA ASP A 4 -12.21 17.35 -10.74
C ASP A 4 -11.19 17.62 -9.63
N ARG A 5 -11.62 18.20 -8.49
CA ARG A 5 -10.72 18.47 -7.35
C ARG A 5 -10.62 17.28 -6.40
N ASP A 6 -11.72 16.58 -6.16
CA ASP A 6 -11.75 15.39 -5.30
C ASP A 6 -10.87 14.27 -5.86
N ASN A 7 -10.92 14.06 -7.17
CA ASN A 7 -10.13 13.01 -7.84
C ASN A 7 -8.60 13.24 -7.80
N ARG A 8 -8.13 14.49 -7.61
CA ARG A 8 -6.69 14.74 -7.42
C ARG A 8 -6.24 14.53 -5.98
N VAL A 9 -7.11 14.84 -5.02
CA VAL A 9 -6.84 14.59 -3.60
C VAL A 9 -6.76 13.09 -3.34
N SER A 10 -7.69 12.29 -3.90
CA SER A 10 -7.64 10.83 -3.76
C SER A 10 -6.38 10.20 -4.38
N GLN A 11 -5.85 10.74 -5.49
CA GLN A 11 -4.61 10.21 -6.07
C GLN A 11 -3.36 10.61 -5.30
N GLN A 12 -3.31 11.81 -4.71
CA GLN A 12 -2.17 12.24 -3.89
C GLN A 12 -2.16 11.57 -2.51
N GLU A 13 -3.33 11.41 -1.91
CA GLU A 13 -3.50 10.71 -0.63
C GLU A 13 -3.07 9.25 -0.75
N ASN A 14 -3.41 8.60 -1.87
CA ASN A 14 -2.96 7.24 -2.18
C ASN A 14 -1.43 7.13 -2.28
N VAL A 15 -0.74 8.10 -2.92
CA VAL A 15 0.73 8.06 -3.04
C VAL A 15 1.43 8.18 -1.68
N GLU A 16 0.92 9.03 -0.79
CA GLU A 16 1.49 9.20 0.55
C GLU A 16 1.27 7.94 1.40
N GLN A 17 0.08 7.34 1.34
CA GLN A 17 -0.21 6.08 2.03
C GLN A 17 0.60 4.90 1.49
N VAL A 18 0.76 4.81 0.17
CA VAL A 18 1.63 3.81 -0.47
C VAL A 18 3.05 3.93 0.05
N ARG A 19 3.59 5.14 0.15
CA ARG A 19 4.94 5.38 0.69
C ARG A 19 5.03 5.01 2.17
N GLN A 20 4.07 5.43 2.99
CA GLN A 20 4.07 5.12 4.42
C GLN A 20 3.97 3.61 4.67
N LEU A 21 3.10 2.92 3.94
CA LEU A 21 2.95 1.46 4.05
C LEU A 21 4.22 0.74 3.58
N ALA A 22 4.80 1.16 2.46
CA ALA A 22 6.04 0.60 1.94
C ALA A 22 7.21 0.75 2.93
N ASP A 23 7.36 1.93 3.53
CA ASP A 23 8.40 2.21 4.52
C ASP A 23 8.17 1.41 5.82
N ARG A 24 6.95 1.45 6.36
CA ARG A 24 6.57 0.76 7.60
C ARG A 24 6.71 -0.75 7.51
N ALA A 25 6.28 -1.35 6.41
CA ALA A 25 6.37 -2.79 6.20
C ALA A 25 7.69 -3.24 5.55
N GLY A 26 8.52 -2.29 5.09
CA GLY A 26 9.77 -2.57 4.38
C GLY A 26 9.56 -3.29 3.04
N ILE A 27 8.47 -2.98 2.33
CA ILE A 27 8.13 -3.56 1.02
C ILE A 27 8.28 -2.51 -0.09
N SER A 28 8.24 -2.94 -1.35
CA SER A 28 8.27 -2.03 -2.49
C SER A 28 6.97 -1.23 -2.64
N ASN A 29 7.04 0.02 -3.09
CA ASN A 29 5.87 0.88 -3.36
C ASN A 29 4.82 0.21 -4.26
N GLY A 30 5.24 -0.59 -5.25
CA GLY A 30 4.31 -1.32 -6.11
C GLY A 30 3.50 -2.40 -5.37
N LEU A 31 4.08 -3.04 -4.35
CA LEU A 31 3.36 -3.99 -3.49
C LEU A 31 2.41 -3.24 -2.54
N ALA A 32 2.87 -2.12 -1.97
CA ALA A 32 2.02 -1.29 -1.13
C ALA A 32 0.80 -0.74 -1.90
N LEU A 33 0.99 -0.31 -3.15
CA LEU A 33 -0.11 0.06 -4.03
C LEU A 33 -1.08 -1.09 -4.28
N ALA A 34 -0.56 -2.28 -4.65
CA ALA A 34 -1.41 -3.45 -4.88
C ALA A 34 -2.20 -3.86 -3.62
N LEU A 35 -1.63 -3.66 -2.43
CA LEU A 35 -2.32 -3.90 -1.17
C LEU A 35 -3.43 -2.87 -0.93
N ILE A 36 -3.17 -1.59 -1.15
CA ILE A 36 -4.17 -0.52 -1.01
C ILE A 36 -5.30 -0.68 -2.04
N GLU A 37 -4.98 -1.07 -3.28
CA GLU A 37 -6.00 -1.35 -4.30
C GLU A 37 -6.84 -2.59 -3.96
N LYS A 38 -6.25 -3.59 -3.28
CA LYS A 38 -6.93 -4.87 -2.96
C LYS A 38 -7.72 -4.83 -1.65
N TYR A 39 -7.19 -4.16 -0.63
CA TYR A 39 -7.73 -4.13 0.73
C TYR A 39 -8.28 -2.76 1.12
N GLY A 40 -8.07 -1.72 0.30
CA GLY A 40 -8.47 -0.35 0.60
C GLY A 40 -7.53 0.32 1.58
N ASP A 41 -8.10 1.17 2.44
CA ASP A 41 -7.39 2.02 3.40
C ASP A 41 -7.09 1.34 4.75
N ASP A 42 -7.39 0.04 4.87
CA ASP A 42 -7.38 -0.68 6.14
C ASP A 42 -5.95 -0.93 6.63
N ALA A 43 -5.40 0.00 7.41
CA ALA A 43 -4.01 -0.03 7.87
C ALA A 43 -3.60 -1.34 8.57
N GLU A 44 -4.50 -1.97 9.35
CA GLU A 44 -4.22 -3.25 10.01
C GLU A 44 -4.09 -4.41 9.00
N THR A 45 -4.98 -4.46 8.02
CA THR A 45 -4.95 -5.47 6.95
C THR A 45 -3.72 -5.26 6.07
N LEU A 46 -3.43 -4.02 5.70
CA LEU A 46 -2.28 -3.65 4.90
C LEU A 46 -0.96 -4.04 5.57
N ASP A 47 -0.80 -3.75 6.87
CA ASP A 47 0.40 -4.09 7.65
C ASP A 47 0.57 -5.61 7.77
N ARG A 48 -0.51 -6.34 8.07
CA ARG A 48 -0.49 -7.80 8.18
C ARG A 48 -0.13 -8.48 6.86
N GLU A 49 -0.75 -8.05 5.77
CA GLU A 49 -0.51 -8.62 4.45
C GLU A 49 0.87 -8.23 3.91
N ALA A 50 1.33 -7.00 4.16
CA ALA A 50 2.67 -6.57 3.81
C ALA A 50 3.75 -7.35 4.59
N ALA A 51 3.54 -7.58 5.89
CA ALA A 51 4.43 -8.40 6.71
C ALA A 51 4.46 -9.87 6.25
N LYS A 52 3.31 -10.39 5.79
CA LYS A 52 3.21 -11.74 5.23
C LYS A 52 3.94 -11.83 3.88
N LEU A 53 3.71 -10.87 2.98
CA LEU A 53 4.41 -10.75 1.69
C LEU A 53 5.93 -10.68 1.86
N LYS A 54 6.40 -9.92 2.85
CA LYS A 54 7.84 -9.84 3.16
C LYS A 54 8.40 -11.21 3.54
N ARG A 55 7.72 -11.93 4.45
CA ARG A 55 8.15 -13.27 4.89
C ARG A 55 8.10 -14.30 3.78
N GLU A 56 7.03 -14.34 3.00
CA GLU A 56 6.89 -15.29 1.88
C GLU A 56 8.03 -15.13 0.88
N ARG A 57 8.48 -13.88 0.65
CA ARG A 57 9.60 -13.58 -0.23
C ARG A 57 10.98 -13.98 0.34
N GLU A 58 11.14 -13.97 1.67
CA GLU A 58 12.35 -14.46 2.33
C GLU A 58 12.39 -16.01 2.40
N THR A 59 11.25 -16.69 2.27
CA THR A 59 11.16 -18.16 2.34
C THR A 59 11.24 -18.88 1.00
N ASP A 60 11.17 -18.16 -0.13
CA ASP A 60 11.24 -18.75 -1.48
C ASP A 60 12.69 -18.88 -2.02
N ASP A 61 13.69 -18.37 -1.27
CA ASP A 61 15.14 -18.49 -1.55
C ASP A 61 15.80 -19.68 -0.81
N GLY A 62 15.04 -20.77 -0.58
CA GLY A 62 15.47 -21.97 0.16
C GLY A 62 15.47 -23.26 -0.66
#